data_AF-A0A9N8DGF1-F1
#
_entry.id   AF-A0A9N8DGF1-F1
#
_cell.length_a   1.000
_cell.length_b   1.000
_cell.length_c   1.000
_cell.angle_alpha   90.00
_cell.angle_beta   90.00
_cell.angle_gamma   90.00
#
_symmetry.space_group_name_H-M   'P 1'
#
loop_
_entity.id
_entity.type
_entity.pdbx_description
1 polymer ?
#
loop_
_entity_poly.entity_id
_entity_poly.type
_entity_poly.pdbx_seq_one_letter_code
_entity_poly.pdbx_strand_id
1 'polypeptide(L)'
;MKIQRHSTKHYKPLRGATRSCCSRWVGCASIMARFLLVGLGLFVLFETERDALDRVVEQANEEMQLETNGNTRDNALATRHIEKTFSACLILQNEHENQYLTEWLAYHWHVLPLRRLIVWKDPLSETSPESILSRWHEKMDITVWDRPQQIYPVRHPDRKKQHFYDDYQQDQDLHDKLHARNQRQKVFLGMCLRTLKREGLSWTILSHTDEYALINPRVRNTTDPLHDRASIIHTGTRIVEDDDMESHDSTSNKNDDKNNSTNDIIPLTIPSQNESGSVLKWLQRTQPYASIAARTSPHNVLLKQPCIPLTSKQFGTYERKDANSLKNDLNNNRSSAFASFWNSSSSSTMQRQDFLTLRWQYWGHELHEQNKPKVRTHLLDLSRIPVSFLHWKVDSHRPIPRYDICPIQVIHERDNMFVVHHYAGTTERLKYGDTKTKKNPDELDDITATTQLIREERLHQDTIHNTFWEGNTVPQWLDGFVESVGPQEAKRLLEGVGHLQ
;
A
#
# COMPACT_ATOMS: atom_id res chain seq x y z
N MET A 1 38.00 29.86 12.23
CA MET A 1 38.60 29.97 13.57
C MET A 1 37.57 30.59 14.53
N LYS A 2 36.88 29.77 15.33
CA LYS A 2 35.95 30.22 16.39
C LYS A 2 36.35 29.49 17.67
N ILE A 3 36.66 30.27 18.70
CA ILE A 3 37.15 29.80 20.01
C ILE A 3 35.93 29.44 20.88
N GLN A 4 35.83 28.18 21.28
CA GLN A 4 34.87 27.70 22.29
C GLN A 4 35.39 28.02 23.70
N ARG A 5 34.57 28.72 24.51
CA ARG A 5 34.80 28.90 25.95
C ARG A 5 34.17 27.74 26.72
N HIS A 6 34.98 26.93 27.37
CA HIS A 6 34.54 25.95 28.37
C HIS A 6 34.25 26.66 29.70
N SER A 7 33.07 26.39 30.27
CA SER A 7 32.66 26.82 31.61
C SER A 7 33.05 25.74 32.63
N THR A 8 34.03 26.05 33.48
CA THR A 8 34.46 25.22 34.61
C THR A 8 33.59 25.51 35.84
N LYS A 9 32.79 24.54 36.28
CA LYS A 9 32.07 24.61 37.56
C LYS A 9 33.01 24.23 38.71
N HIS A 10 33.18 25.16 39.66
CA HIS A 10 33.88 24.95 40.92
C HIS A 10 33.11 24.00 41.85
N TYR A 11 33.78 22.94 42.33
CA TYR A 11 33.33 22.11 43.44
C TYR A 11 33.79 22.72 44.78
N LYS A 12 32.84 22.94 45.70
CA LYS A 12 33.14 23.24 47.11
C LYS A 12 33.29 21.93 47.89
N PRO A 13 34.27 21.81 48.81
CA PRO A 13 34.40 20.64 49.67
C PRO A 13 33.47 20.77 50.87
N LEU A 14 32.57 19.78 51.05
CA LEU A 14 31.80 19.60 52.27
C LEU A 14 32.62 18.76 53.27
N ARG A 15 33.08 19.41 54.35
CA ARG A 15 33.61 18.72 55.53
C ARG A 15 32.49 18.57 56.57
N GLY A 16 32.43 17.37 57.16
CA GLY A 16 32.03 17.18 58.56
C GLY A 16 30.62 16.66 58.80
N ALA A 17 30.49 15.35 59.00
CA ALA A 17 29.49 14.74 59.89
C ALA A 17 29.81 13.24 60.09
N THR A 18 30.82 12.95 60.89
CA THR A 18 30.98 11.62 61.50
C THR A 18 30.23 11.61 62.82
N ARG A 19 29.11 10.87 62.90
CA ARG A 19 28.69 10.01 64.02
C ARG A 19 27.22 9.61 63.90
N SER A 20 26.95 8.33 64.18
CA SER A 20 25.65 7.69 64.38
C SER A 20 24.86 7.29 63.12
N CYS A 21 25.23 6.15 62.51
CA CYS A 21 24.45 5.54 61.43
C CYS A 21 24.51 3.99 61.45
N CYS A 22 24.31 3.35 62.61
CA CYS A 22 24.26 1.88 62.70
C CYS A 22 22.89 1.32 63.15
N SER A 23 21.93 2.13 63.59
CA SER A 23 20.60 1.64 64.01
C SER A 23 19.46 1.89 63.01
N ARG A 24 19.70 2.63 61.91
CA ARG A 24 18.68 2.90 60.87
C ARG A 24 18.73 1.97 59.65
N TRP A 25 19.79 1.18 59.47
CA TRP A 25 19.95 0.30 58.30
C TRP A 25 19.05 -0.93 58.34
N VAL A 26 18.74 -1.45 59.52
CA VAL A 26 17.86 -2.64 59.67
C VAL A 26 16.42 -2.33 59.25
N GLY A 27 15.94 -1.10 59.51
CA GLY A 27 14.60 -0.66 59.08
C GLY A 27 14.50 -0.45 57.57
N CYS A 28 15.50 0.16 56.93
CA CYS A 28 15.49 0.39 55.48
C CYS A 28 15.59 -0.91 54.67
N ALA A 29 16.36 -1.89 55.13
CA ALA A 29 16.45 -3.20 54.47
C ALA A 29 15.11 -3.96 54.51
N SER A 30 14.39 -3.91 55.64
CA SER A 30 13.07 -4.53 55.76
C SER A 30 12.02 -3.85 54.88
N ILE A 31 12.10 -2.54 54.69
CA ILE A 31 11.16 -1.80 53.83
C ILE A 31 11.45 -2.11 52.36
N MET A 32 12.72 -2.11 51.94
CA MET A 32 13.09 -2.46 50.56
C MET A 32 12.77 -3.92 50.21
N ALA A 33 12.94 -4.87 51.14
CA ALA A 33 12.54 -6.26 50.93
C ALA A 33 11.03 -6.41 50.73
N ARG A 34 10.21 -5.64 51.46
CA ARG A 34 8.74 -5.63 51.27
C ARG A 34 8.34 -5.04 49.92
N PHE A 35 8.99 -3.96 49.47
CA PHE A 35 8.74 -3.40 48.13
C PHE A 35 9.17 -4.35 47.00
N LEU A 36 10.28 -5.07 47.15
CA LEU A 36 10.71 -6.09 46.19
C LEU A 36 9.76 -7.28 46.12
N LEU A 37 9.26 -7.77 47.27
CA LEU A 37 8.29 -8.87 47.29
C LEU A 37 6.92 -8.47 46.71
N VAL A 38 6.45 -7.24 46.98
CA VAL A 38 5.22 -6.71 46.36
C VAL A 38 5.41 -6.48 44.86
N GLY A 39 6.57 -5.98 44.44
CA GLY A 39 6.91 -5.81 43.03
C GLY A 39 6.98 -7.14 42.27
N LEU A 40 7.61 -8.17 42.85
CA LEU A 40 7.65 -9.52 42.28
C LEU A 40 6.26 -10.17 42.23
N GLY A 41 5.44 -10.01 43.28
CA GLY A 41 4.07 -10.51 43.30
C GLY A 41 3.18 -9.85 42.23
N LEU A 42 3.30 -8.53 42.05
CA LEU A 42 2.60 -7.82 40.98
C LEU A 42 3.11 -8.21 39.60
N PHE A 43 4.42 -8.39 39.42
CA PHE A 43 4.99 -8.85 38.14
C PHE A 43 4.48 -10.23 37.75
N VAL A 44 4.44 -11.18 38.70
CA VAL A 44 3.87 -12.51 38.48
C VAL A 44 2.37 -12.44 38.16
N LEU A 45 1.60 -11.60 38.86
CA LEU A 45 0.18 -11.41 38.56
C LEU A 45 -0.02 -10.85 37.14
N PHE A 46 0.77 -9.86 36.73
CA PHE A 46 0.70 -9.28 35.39
C PHE A 46 1.10 -10.27 34.29
N GLU A 47 2.12 -11.12 34.49
CA GLU A 47 2.44 -12.16 33.51
C GLU A 47 1.36 -13.24 33.46
N THR A 48 0.80 -13.65 34.60
CA THR A 48 -0.28 -14.64 34.61
C THR A 48 -1.56 -14.14 33.92
N GLU A 49 -1.91 -12.86 34.04
CA GLU A 49 -3.05 -12.27 33.32
C GLU A 49 -2.77 -12.17 31.81
N ARG A 50 -1.52 -11.89 31.42
CA ARG A 50 -1.12 -11.84 30.01
C ARG A 50 -1.21 -13.22 29.37
N ASP A 51 -0.68 -14.25 30.04
CA ASP A 51 -0.76 -15.64 29.58
C ASP A 51 -2.21 -16.17 29.57
N ALA A 52 -3.05 -15.72 30.50
CA ALA A 52 -4.48 -16.04 30.49
C ALA A 52 -5.19 -15.39 29.28
N LEU A 53 -4.86 -14.14 28.95
CA LEU A 53 -5.45 -13.45 27.81
C LEU A 53 -5.00 -14.05 26.48
N ASP A 54 -3.71 -14.38 26.34
CA ASP A 54 -3.19 -15.03 25.14
C ASP A 54 -3.82 -16.41 24.95
N ARG A 55 -4.03 -17.19 26.03
CA ARG A 55 -4.79 -18.46 25.98
C ARG A 55 -6.25 -18.30 25.59
N VAL A 56 -6.94 -17.25 26.07
CA VAL A 56 -8.34 -16.99 25.67
C VAL A 56 -8.42 -16.60 24.20
N VAL A 57 -7.44 -15.84 23.68
CA VAL A 57 -7.36 -15.49 22.25
C VAL A 57 -7.03 -16.72 21.41
N GLU A 58 -6.14 -17.58 21.88
CA GLU A 58 -5.77 -18.83 21.21
C GLU A 58 -6.95 -19.81 21.19
N GLN A 59 -7.65 -19.99 22.31
CA GLN A 59 -8.86 -20.81 22.39
C GLN A 59 -9.98 -20.25 21.50
N ALA A 60 -10.18 -18.93 21.45
CA ALA A 60 -11.16 -18.32 20.54
C ALA A 60 -10.78 -18.52 19.06
N ASN A 61 -9.49 -18.53 18.73
CA ASN A 61 -9.02 -18.85 17.39
C ASN A 61 -9.19 -20.36 17.06
N GLU A 62 -8.97 -21.24 18.03
CA GLU A 62 -9.19 -22.69 17.88
C GLU A 62 -10.69 -23.03 17.72
N GLU A 63 -11.57 -22.40 18.50
CA GLU A 63 -13.03 -22.55 18.36
C GLU A 63 -13.51 -22.04 16.99
N MET A 64 -12.97 -20.91 16.51
CA MET A 64 -13.22 -20.40 15.16
C MET A 64 -12.68 -21.34 14.05
N GLN A 65 -11.60 -22.07 14.30
CA GLN A 65 -11.07 -23.09 13.39
C GLN A 65 -11.86 -24.41 13.43
N LEU A 66 -12.49 -24.74 14.56
CA LEU A 66 -13.31 -25.94 14.70
C LEU A 66 -14.69 -25.78 14.04
N GLU A 67 -15.32 -24.61 14.14
CA GLU A 67 -16.59 -24.33 13.44
C GLU A 67 -16.43 -24.31 11.90
N THR A 68 -15.24 -23.99 11.40
CA THR A 68 -14.95 -24.00 9.95
C THR A 68 -14.73 -25.40 9.37
N ASN A 69 -14.51 -26.43 10.20
CA ASN A 69 -14.27 -27.80 9.74
C ASN A 69 -15.55 -28.61 9.46
N GLY A 70 -16.72 -28.16 9.94
CA GLY A 70 -18.00 -28.87 9.80
C GLY A 70 -18.67 -28.80 8.42
N ASN A 71 -18.21 -27.91 7.51
CA ASN A 71 -18.85 -27.69 6.22
C ASN A 71 -17.85 -27.71 5.04
N THR A 72 -17.04 -28.77 5.00
CA THR A 72 -15.78 -28.86 4.26
C THR A 72 -15.89 -28.73 2.73
N ARG A 73 -17.07 -28.94 2.12
CA ARG A 73 -17.25 -28.77 0.66
C ARG A 73 -17.69 -27.36 0.26
N ASP A 74 -18.66 -26.78 0.95
CA ASP A 74 -19.10 -25.41 0.68
C ASP A 74 -18.03 -24.40 1.11
N ASN A 75 -17.30 -24.70 2.19
CA ASN A 75 -16.14 -23.93 2.59
C ASN A 75 -15.01 -24.03 1.56
N ALA A 76 -14.72 -25.20 0.97
CA ALA A 76 -13.68 -25.29 -0.06
C ALA A 76 -14.00 -24.47 -1.33
N LEU A 77 -15.28 -24.36 -1.71
CA LEU A 77 -15.70 -23.51 -2.83
C LEU A 77 -15.61 -22.02 -2.48
N ALA A 78 -16.03 -21.64 -1.27
CA ALA A 78 -15.88 -20.28 -0.76
C ALA A 78 -14.40 -19.89 -0.61
N THR A 79 -13.56 -20.78 -0.08
CA THR A 79 -12.10 -20.59 0.06
C THR A 79 -11.43 -20.43 -1.31
N ARG A 80 -11.81 -21.21 -2.34
CA ARG A 80 -11.31 -21.01 -3.72
C ARG A 80 -11.73 -19.68 -4.33
N HIS A 81 -12.83 -19.08 -3.87
CA HIS A 81 -13.28 -17.78 -4.34
C HIS A 81 -12.55 -16.63 -3.62
N ILE A 82 -12.17 -16.81 -2.36
CA ILE A 82 -11.40 -15.84 -1.55
C ILE A 82 -9.97 -15.67 -2.11
N GLU A 83 -9.38 -16.70 -2.73
CA GLU A 83 -8.06 -16.63 -3.37
C GLU A 83 -8.00 -15.70 -4.61
N LYS A 84 -9.13 -15.13 -5.04
CA LYS A 84 -9.25 -14.38 -6.30
C LYS A 84 -9.68 -12.92 -6.14
N THR A 85 -9.60 -12.37 -4.94
CA THR A 85 -10.03 -10.99 -4.67
C THR A 85 -8.96 -10.18 -3.97
N PHE A 86 -8.96 -8.87 -4.19
CA PHE A 86 -8.19 -7.94 -3.37
C PHE A 86 -9.05 -7.31 -2.27
N SER A 87 -8.37 -6.95 -1.19
CA SER A 87 -8.83 -5.99 -0.20
C SER A 87 -8.02 -4.68 -0.24
N ALA A 88 -8.55 -3.62 0.36
CA ALA A 88 -7.81 -2.38 0.53
C ALA A 88 -8.12 -1.67 1.86
N CYS A 89 -7.12 -0.94 2.34
CA CYS A 89 -7.26 0.08 3.38
C CYS A 89 -7.13 1.45 2.73
N LEU A 90 -8.21 2.24 2.74
CA LEU A 90 -8.27 3.54 2.08
C LEU A 90 -8.43 4.65 3.11
N ILE A 91 -7.62 5.69 2.98
CA ILE A 91 -7.67 6.88 3.83
C ILE A 91 -8.36 8.01 3.06
N LEU A 92 -9.33 8.68 3.69
CA LEU A 92 -9.98 9.90 3.21
C LEU A 92 -9.66 11.08 4.13
N GLN A 93 -8.66 11.88 3.79
CA GLN A 93 -8.13 12.98 4.60
C GLN A 93 -8.91 14.28 4.50
N ASN A 94 -9.53 14.57 3.35
CA ASN A 94 -10.19 15.86 3.10
C ASN A 94 -11.26 15.76 2.00
N GLU A 95 -11.97 16.86 1.79
CA GLU A 95 -13.05 16.97 0.81
C GLU A 95 -12.66 16.76 -0.64
N HIS A 96 -11.42 17.09 -1.02
CA HIS A 96 -10.95 16.88 -2.39
C HIS A 96 -10.66 15.40 -2.70
N GLU A 97 -10.62 14.52 -1.70
CA GLU A 97 -10.43 13.09 -1.94
C GLU A 97 -11.72 12.41 -2.41
N ASN A 98 -12.89 12.94 -2.08
CA ASN A 98 -14.17 12.47 -2.62
C ASN A 98 -14.26 12.66 -4.15
N GLN A 99 -13.63 13.71 -4.68
CA GLN A 99 -13.55 13.95 -6.14
C GLN A 99 -12.90 12.77 -6.88
N TYR A 100 -11.91 12.13 -6.26
CA TYR A 100 -11.10 11.07 -6.87
C TYR A 100 -11.63 9.68 -6.53
N LEU A 101 -12.38 9.57 -5.44
CA LEU A 101 -12.92 8.31 -4.92
C LEU A 101 -13.73 7.54 -5.97
N THR A 102 -14.58 8.22 -6.75
CA THR A 102 -15.41 7.57 -7.79
C THR A 102 -14.55 6.85 -8.83
N GLU A 103 -13.51 7.51 -9.35
CA GLU A 103 -12.59 6.89 -10.31
C GLU A 103 -11.73 5.83 -9.64
N TRP A 104 -11.22 6.09 -8.44
CA TRP A 104 -10.38 5.17 -7.69
C TRP A 104 -11.09 3.84 -7.44
N LEU A 105 -12.37 3.86 -7.05
CA LEU A 105 -13.18 2.67 -6.84
C LEU A 105 -13.37 1.89 -8.15
N ALA A 106 -13.73 2.56 -9.24
CA ALA A 106 -13.91 1.90 -10.54
C ALA A 106 -12.62 1.27 -11.05
N TYR A 107 -11.51 2.00 -10.96
CA TYR A 107 -10.21 1.52 -11.36
C TYR A 107 -9.81 0.27 -10.58
N HIS A 108 -9.80 0.32 -9.25
CA HIS A 108 -9.29 -0.79 -8.44
C HIS A 108 -10.26 -1.98 -8.38
N TRP A 109 -11.56 -1.74 -8.50
CA TRP A 109 -12.54 -2.83 -8.68
C TRP A 109 -12.29 -3.62 -9.97
N HIS A 110 -11.86 -2.94 -11.04
CA HIS A 110 -11.53 -3.57 -12.31
C HIS A 110 -10.12 -4.17 -12.34
N VAL A 111 -9.09 -3.39 -12.02
CA VAL A 111 -7.67 -3.75 -12.21
C VAL A 111 -7.14 -4.68 -11.10
N LEU A 112 -7.60 -4.51 -9.85
CA LEU A 112 -7.17 -5.30 -8.68
C LEU A 112 -8.18 -6.36 -8.21
N PRO A 113 -9.23 -6.69 -8.95
CA PRO A 113 -10.52 -7.17 -8.40
C PRO A 113 -10.77 -6.83 -6.92
N LEU A 114 -10.82 -5.53 -6.59
CA LEU A 114 -11.16 -5.08 -5.24
C LEU A 114 -12.58 -5.52 -4.88
N ARG A 115 -12.75 -6.33 -3.83
CA ARG A 115 -14.05 -6.81 -3.33
C ARG A 115 -14.29 -6.55 -1.85
N ARG A 116 -13.27 -6.11 -1.13
CA ARG A 116 -13.34 -5.77 0.29
C ARG A 116 -12.61 -4.46 0.56
N LEU A 117 -13.29 -3.47 1.11
CA LEU A 117 -12.75 -2.13 1.31
C LEU A 117 -13.05 -1.64 2.73
N ILE A 118 -12.01 -1.28 3.47
CA ILE A 118 -12.15 -0.54 4.72
C ILE A 118 -11.72 0.91 4.45
N VAL A 119 -12.64 1.84 4.63
CA VAL A 119 -12.42 3.27 4.41
C VAL A 119 -12.34 3.97 5.76
N TRP A 120 -11.27 4.71 6.01
CA TRP A 120 -11.23 5.63 7.13
C TRP A 120 -11.53 7.05 6.66
N LYS A 121 -12.59 7.64 7.22
CA LYS A 121 -12.88 9.06 7.08
C LYS A 121 -12.12 9.81 8.18
N ASP A 122 -11.17 10.66 7.80
CA ASP A 122 -10.51 11.53 8.78
C ASP A 122 -11.59 12.42 9.44
N PRO A 123 -11.59 12.53 10.77
CA PRO A 123 -12.54 13.35 11.53
C PRO A 123 -12.55 14.83 11.13
N LEU A 124 -11.46 15.31 10.55
CA LEU A 124 -11.31 16.67 10.04
C LEU A 124 -11.91 16.83 8.63
N SER A 125 -12.37 15.75 7.99
CA SER A 125 -13.04 15.81 6.69
C SER A 125 -14.49 16.28 6.84
N GLU A 126 -14.80 17.43 6.24
CA GLU A 126 -16.11 18.07 6.33
C GLU A 126 -17.17 17.36 5.48
N THR A 127 -16.76 16.65 4.42
CA THR A 127 -17.67 16.01 3.47
C THR A 127 -17.80 14.51 3.75
N SER A 128 -18.95 13.93 3.39
CA SER A 128 -19.22 12.51 3.56
C SER A 128 -19.03 11.76 2.23
N PRO A 129 -18.30 10.63 2.19
CA PRO A 129 -18.17 9.81 0.99
C PRO A 129 -19.39 8.89 0.75
N GLU A 130 -20.39 8.91 1.64
CA GLU A 130 -21.47 7.91 1.68
C GLU A 130 -22.29 7.83 0.38
N SER A 131 -22.56 8.97 -0.26
CA SER A 131 -23.27 9.00 -1.56
C SER A 131 -22.50 8.27 -2.65
N ILE A 132 -21.16 8.29 -2.60
CA ILE A 132 -20.28 7.59 -3.52
C ILE A 132 -20.23 6.11 -3.15
N LEU A 133 -19.92 5.78 -1.89
CA LEU A 133 -19.74 4.41 -1.42
C LEU A 133 -21.02 3.56 -1.53
N SER A 134 -22.18 4.17 -1.27
CA SER A 134 -23.48 3.48 -1.37
C SER A 134 -23.75 2.90 -2.76
N ARG A 135 -23.27 3.54 -3.83
CA ARG A 135 -23.42 3.02 -5.20
C ARG A 135 -22.69 1.70 -5.42
N TRP A 136 -21.68 1.41 -4.60
CA TRP A 136 -20.76 0.28 -4.72
C TRP A 136 -21.05 -0.88 -3.75
N HIS A 137 -21.97 -0.73 -2.79
CA HIS A 137 -22.28 -1.79 -1.81
C HIS A 137 -22.77 -3.09 -2.46
N GLU A 138 -23.42 -3.02 -3.62
CA GLU A 138 -23.83 -4.21 -4.38
C GLU A 138 -22.67 -4.91 -5.09
N LYS A 139 -21.50 -4.27 -5.21
CA LYS A 139 -20.35 -4.75 -5.98
C LYS A 139 -19.19 -5.20 -5.11
N MET A 140 -19.11 -4.71 -3.88
CA MET A 140 -18.05 -5.03 -2.93
C MET A 140 -18.49 -4.76 -1.48
N ASP A 141 -17.87 -5.43 -0.52
CA ASP A 141 -18.09 -5.21 0.90
C ASP A 141 -17.29 -4.00 1.39
N ILE A 142 -17.99 -2.96 1.84
CA ILE A 142 -17.40 -1.69 2.25
C ILE A 142 -17.73 -1.43 3.72
N THR A 143 -16.70 -1.19 4.52
CA THR A 143 -16.85 -0.74 5.90
C THR A 143 -16.26 0.67 6.04
N VAL A 144 -17.07 1.62 6.51
CA VAL A 144 -16.61 2.98 6.83
C VAL A 144 -16.28 3.07 8.31
N TRP A 145 -15.06 3.51 8.61
CA TRP A 145 -14.62 3.90 9.93
C TRP A 145 -14.61 5.42 10.00
N ASP A 146 -15.61 5.99 10.66
CA ASP A 146 -15.78 7.43 10.86
C ASP A 146 -15.67 7.82 12.34
N ARG A 147 -15.57 6.83 13.24
CA ARG A 147 -15.49 7.03 14.68
C ARG A 147 -14.16 6.56 15.24
N PRO A 148 -13.55 7.32 16.16
CA PRO A 148 -12.29 6.92 16.78
C PRO A 148 -12.36 5.56 17.48
N GLN A 149 -13.51 5.15 18.04
CA GLN A 149 -13.65 3.84 18.69
C GLN A 149 -13.46 2.64 17.74
N GLN A 150 -13.68 2.82 16.44
CA GLN A 150 -13.44 1.78 15.43
C GLN A 150 -11.94 1.60 15.15
N ILE A 151 -11.15 2.66 15.36
CA ILE A 151 -9.70 2.69 15.14
C ILE A 151 -8.94 2.38 16.44
N TYR A 152 -9.47 2.81 17.58
CA TYR A 152 -8.84 2.68 18.90
C TYR A 152 -9.68 1.74 19.77
N PRO A 153 -9.42 0.42 19.77
CA PRO A 153 -10.19 -0.52 20.57
C PRO A 153 -10.05 -0.22 22.07
N VAL A 154 -11.15 -0.40 22.81
CA VAL A 154 -11.33 -0.03 24.23
C VAL A 154 -10.25 -0.57 25.18
N ARG A 155 -9.48 -1.59 24.81
CA ARG A 155 -8.43 -2.20 25.65
C ARG A 155 -7.01 -1.93 25.16
N HIS A 156 -6.77 -0.77 24.53
CA HIS A 156 -5.44 -0.44 24.05
C HIS A 156 -4.42 -0.33 25.22
N PRO A 157 -3.23 -0.96 25.16
CA PRO A 157 -2.26 -0.90 26.25
C PRO A 157 -1.78 0.52 26.58
N ASP A 158 -1.78 1.42 25.59
CA ASP A 158 -1.49 2.86 25.80
C ASP A 158 -2.66 3.67 26.38
N ARG A 159 -3.79 3.05 26.77
CA ARG A 159 -4.95 3.76 27.32
C ARG A 159 -4.65 4.49 28.63
N LYS A 160 -3.52 4.20 29.29
CA LYS A 160 -3.00 5.02 30.40
C LYS A 160 -2.70 6.47 29.98
N LYS A 161 -2.59 6.77 28.68
CA LYS A 161 -2.62 8.12 28.11
C LYS A 161 -4.04 8.49 27.70
N GLN A 162 -4.90 8.67 28.69
CA GLN A 162 -6.28 9.12 28.48
C GLN A 162 -6.34 10.46 27.69
N HIS A 163 -5.26 11.24 27.75
CA HIS A 163 -5.04 12.47 26.97
C HIS A 163 -5.01 12.30 25.45
N PHE A 164 -4.86 11.08 24.90
CA PHE A 164 -4.85 10.93 23.44
C PHE A 164 -6.18 11.34 22.78
N TYR A 165 -7.31 11.21 23.51
CA TYR A 165 -8.60 11.72 23.06
C TYR A 165 -8.75 13.24 23.24
N ASP A 166 -8.02 13.82 24.19
CA ASP A 166 -8.00 15.27 24.41
C ASP A 166 -7.13 15.95 23.34
N ASP A 167 -5.96 15.38 23.02
CA ASP A 167 -5.07 15.78 21.90
C ASP A 167 -5.80 15.69 20.55
N TYR A 168 -6.73 14.75 20.41
CA TYR A 168 -7.56 14.59 19.22
C TYR A 168 -8.44 15.81 18.92
N GLN A 169 -8.81 16.59 19.94
CA GLN A 169 -9.69 17.76 19.79
C GLN A 169 -9.01 19.10 20.09
N GLN A 170 -7.88 19.14 20.82
CA GLN A 170 -7.34 20.39 21.38
C GLN A 170 -6.10 20.98 20.70
N ASP A 171 -5.42 20.30 19.79
CA ASP A 171 -4.18 20.85 19.23
C ASP A 171 -4.41 22.04 18.29
N GLN A 172 -3.98 23.22 18.74
CA GLN A 172 -4.09 24.48 18.00
C GLN A 172 -2.97 24.67 16.98
N ASP A 173 -1.79 24.08 17.18
CA ASP A 173 -0.66 24.22 16.27
C ASP A 173 -0.79 23.28 15.05
N LEU A 174 -0.37 23.77 13.90
CA LEU A 174 -0.40 23.05 12.63
C LEU A 174 0.59 21.88 12.62
N HIS A 175 1.78 22.06 13.21
CA HIS A 175 2.78 21.01 13.31
C HIS A 175 2.21 19.80 14.05
N ASP A 176 1.56 20.06 15.19
CA ASP A 176 0.89 19.03 15.99
C ASP A 176 -0.27 18.39 15.22
N LYS A 177 -1.04 19.15 14.43
CA LYS A 177 -2.09 18.60 13.55
C LYS A 177 -1.56 17.63 12.50
N LEU A 178 -0.45 17.97 11.83
CA LEU A 178 0.16 17.09 10.82
C LEU A 178 0.71 15.82 11.47
N HIS A 179 1.44 15.96 12.59
CA HIS A 179 1.94 14.82 13.34
C HIS A 179 0.81 13.93 13.85
N ALA A 180 -0.24 14.51 14.45
CA ALA A 180 -1.42 13.79 14.90
C ALA A 180 -2.11 13.06 13.76
N ARG A 181 -2.29 13.72 12.59
CA ARG A 181 -2.84 13.10 11.38
C ARG A 181 -2.02 11.89 10.95
N ASN A 182 -0.70 12.03 10.85
CA ASN A 182 0.19 10.94 10.48
C ASN A 182 0.14 9.79 11.50
N GLN A 183 0.00 10.08 12.80
CA GLN A 183 -0.19 9.05 13.82
C GLN A 183 -1.53 8.33 13.66
N ARG A 184 -2.64 9.05 13.41
CA ARG A 184 -3.96 8.45 13.17
C ARG A 184 -3.96 7.54 11.95
N GLN A 185 -3.36 7.98 10.84
CA GLN A 185 -3.17 7.16 9.64
C GLN A 185 -2.45 5.86 9.97
N LYS A 186 -1.34 5.95 10.73
CA LYS A 186 -0.58 4.76 11.11
C LYS A 186 -1.40 3.78 11.94
N VAL A 187 -2.20 4.28 12.88
CA VAL A 187 -3.08 3.41 13.69
C VAL A 187 -4.17 2.78 12.83
N PHE A 188 -4.82 3.57 11.99
CA PHE A 188 -5.83 3.08 11.06
C PHE A 188 -5.28 1.93 10.20
N LEU A 189 -4.13 2.13 9.54
CA LEU A 189 -3.55 1.13 8.66
C LEU A 189 -3.23 -0.16 9.42
N GLY A 190 -2.65 -0.07 10.62
CA GLY A 190 -2.37 -1.26 11.44
C GLY A 190 -3.63 -2.02 11.85
N MET A 191 -4.69 -1.29 12.23
CA MET A 191 -5.96 -1.89 12.61
C MET A 191 -6.70 -2.49 11.41
N CYS A 192 -6.72 -1.79 10.27
CA CYS A 192 -7.31 -2.27 9.04
C CYS A 192 -6.67 -3.60 8.58
N LEU A 193 -5.34 -3.66 8.55
CA LEU A 193 -4.61 -4.89 8.17
C LEU A 193 -4.94 -6.06 9.10
N ARG A 194 -5.04 -5.82 10.41
CA ARG A 194 -5.42 -6.86 11.38
C ARG A 194 -6.85 -7.33 11.18
N THR A 195 -7.77 -6.42 10.88
CA THR A 195 -9.17 -6.76 10.56
C THR A 195 -9.24 -7.63 9.30
N LEU A 196 -8.64 -7.20 8.20
CA LEU A 196 -8.61 -7.96 6.95
C LEU A 196 -7.93 -9.34 7.13
N LYS A 197 -6.86 -9.42 7.92
CA LYS A 197 -6.20 -10.69 8.26
C LYS A 197 -7.13 -11.64 9.03
N ARG A 198 -7.94 -11.13 9.98
CA ARG A 198 -8.92 -11.93 10.73
C ARG A 198 -10.07 -12.40 9.85
N GLU A 199 -10.46 -11.58 8.88
CA GLU A 199 -11.46 -11.93 7.87
C GLU A 199 -10.92 -12.96 6.84
N GLY A 200 -9.66 -13.37 6.93
CA GLY A 200 -9.07 -14.39 6.05
C GLY A 200 -8.68 -13.87 4.66
N LEU A 201 -8.49 -12.56 4.50
CA LEU A 201 -8.16 -11.95 3.22
C LEU A 201 -6.67 -12.18 2.89
N SER A 202 -6.34 -12.24 1.61
CA SER A 202 -4.98 -12.43 1.10
C SER A 202 -4.38 -11.09 0.63
N TRP A 203 -4.46 -10.79 -0.66
CA TRP A 203 -3.87 -9.61 -1.27
C TRP A 203 -4.57 -8.32 -0.83
N THR A 204 -3.80 -7.43 -0.21
CA THR A 204 -4.25 -6.14 0.31
C THR A 204 -3.35 -5.01 -0.17
N ILE A 205 -3.93 -3.87 -0.51
CA ILE A 205 -3.20 -2.63 -0.78
C ILE A 205 -3.52 -1.56 0.27
N LEU A 206 -2.50 -0.81 0.68
CA LEU A 206 -2.66 0.44 1.44
C LEU A 206 -2.60 1.59 0.44
N SER A 207 -3.66 2.39 0.31
CA SER A 207 -3.74 3.37 -0.76
C SER A 207 -4.35 4.69 -0.28
N HIS A 208 -4.03 5.74 -1.02
CA HIS A 208 -4.79 6.99 -1.08
C HIS A 208 -5.66 7.03 -2.35
N THR A 209 -6.62 7.96 -2.41
CA THR A 209 -7.53 8.12 -3.56
C THR A 209 -6.85 8.63 -4.83
N ASP A 210 -5.64 9.17 -4.70
CA ASP A 210 -4.82 9.65 -5.81
C ASP A 210 -3.73 8.67 -6.25
N GLU A 211 -3.74 7.45 -5.71
CA GLU A 211 -2.75 6.39 -5.98
C GLU A 211 -3.40 5.23 -6.74
N TYR A 212 -2.84 4.88 -7.91
CA TYR A 212 -3.36 3.84 -8.80
C TYR A 212 -2.30 2.77 -9.06
N ALA A 213 -2.55 1.55 -8.58
CA ALA A 213 -1.60 0.45 -8.68
C ALA A 213 -1.76 -0.36 -9.98
N LEU A 214 -0.63 -0.62 -10.65
CA LEU A 214 -0.62 -1.32 -11.93
C LEU A 214 0.67 -2.13 -12.15
N ILE A 215 0.59 -3.03 -13.12
CA ILE A 215 1.76 -3.64 -13.77
C ILE A 215 2.54 -2.53 -14.48
N ASN A 216 3.82 -2.40 -14.15
CA ASN A 216 4.73 -1.42 -14.76
C ASN A 216 4.63 -1.49 -16.29
N PRO A 217 4.26 -0.40 -17.00
CA PRO A 217 4.14 -0.42 -18.45
C PRO A 217 5.42 -0.85 -19.19
N ARG A 218 6.60 -0.66 -18.57
CA ARG A 218 7.89 -1.14 -19.07
C ARG A 218 7.93 -2.67 -19.25
N VAL A 219 7.21 -3.41 -18.41
CA VAL A 219 7.06 -4.87 -18.53
C VAL A 219 6.43 -5.25 -19.86
N ARG A 220 5.62 -4.38 -20.49
CA ARG A 220 4.96 -4.65 -21.78
C ARG A 220 5.78 -4.20 -22.99
N ASN A 221 6.82 -3.40 -22.79
CA ASN A 221 7.65 -2.92 -23.88
C ASN A 221 8.72 -3.99 -24.20
N THR A 222 8.59 -4.69 -25.32
CA THR A 222 9.53 -5.75 -25.74
C THR A 222 10.97 -5.27 -25.97
N THR A 223 11.20 -3.96 -26.02
CA THR A 223 12.54 -3.35 -26.10
C THR A 223 13.12 -2.98 -24.74
N ASP A 224 12.33 -3.02 -23.67
CA ASP A 224 12.78 -2.69 -22.32
C ASP A 224 13.37 -3.93 -21.63
N PRO A 225 14.55 -3.84 -20.99
CA PRO A 225 15.12 -4.97 -20.24
C PRO A 225 14.22 -5.55 -19.15
N LEU A 226 13.27 -4.77 -18.63
CA LEU A 226 12.29 -5.26 -17.66
C LEU A 226 11.29 -6.24 -18.28
N HIS A 227 10.98 -6.10 -19.58
CA HIS A 227 10.15 -7.07 -20.30
C HIS A 227 10.79 -8.45 -20.32
N ASP A 228 12.06 -8.55 -20.74
CA ASP A 228 12.78 -9.82 -20.79
C ASP A 228 12.80 -10.50 -19.42
N ARG A 229 13.05 -9.72 -18.37
CA ARG A 229 13.05 -10.22 -16.98
C ARG A 229 11.68 -10.70 -16.50
N ALA A 230 10.60 -10.12 -17.00
CA ALA A 230 9.23 -10.50 -16.66
C ALA A 230 8.71 -11.65 -17.53
N SER A 231 9.16 -11.75 -18.78
CA SER A 231 8.74 -12.76 -19.75
C SER A 231 9.51 -14.07 -19.59
N ILE A 232 10.77 -14.01 -19.12
CA ILE A 232 11.63 -15.18 -18.94
C ILE A 232 11.43 -15.73 -17.53
N ILE A 233 10.39 -16.55 -17.39
CA ILE A 233 10.33 -17.53 -16.33
C ILE A 233 10.93 -18.83 -16.88
N HIS A 234 12.11 -19.16 -16.37
CA HIS A 234 13.05 -20.06 -17.03
C HIS A 234 12.49 -21.47 -17.29
N THR A 235 12.76 -21.92 -18.50
CA THR A 235 12.80 -23.32 -18.91
C THR A 235 13.73 -24.10 -17.98
N GLY A 236 13.28 -25.32 -17.66
CA GLY A 236 13.93 -26.29 -16.80
C GLY A 236 15.44 -26.18 -16.74
N THR A 237 15.94 -25.80 -15.56
CA THR A 237 17.00 -26.62 -14.99
C THR A 237 16.36 -28.00 -14.92
N ARG A 238 16.69 -28.88 -15.87
CA ARG A 238 16.44 -30.30 -15.73
C ARG A 238 17.03 -30.60 -14.37
N ILE A 239 16.18 -30.88 -13.38
CA ILE A 239 16.64 -31.54 -12.17
C ILE A 239 17.18 -32.83 -12.76
N VAL A 240 18.49 -32.86 -13.02
CA VAL A 240 19.20 -34.12 -13.07
C VAL A 240 18.95 -34.60 -11.66
N GLU A 241 17.90 -35.40 -11.50
CA GLU A 241 17.85 -36.33 -10.39
C GLU A 241 19.20 -37.01 -10.51
N ASP A 242 20.09 -36.70 -9.56
CA ASP A 242 21.30 -37.46 -9.35
C ASP A 242 20.80 -38.84 -8.96
N ASP A 243 20.32 -39.58 -9.96
CA ASP A 243 20.02 -41.00 -9.88
C ASP A 243 21.37 -41.62 -9.56
N ASP A 244 21.41 -42.00 -8.30
CA ASP A 244 22.35 -42.85 -7.63
C ASP A 244 23.35 -43.52 -8.58
N MET A 245 24.60 -43.24 -8.23
CA MET A 245 25.80 -43.97 -8.55
C MET A 245 25.65 -45.46 -8.18
N GLU A 246 24.80 -46.21 -8.89
CA GLU A 246 24.83 -47.66 -8.91
C GLU A 246 25.74 -48.13 -10.04
N SER A 247 26.87 -48.64 -9.58
CA SER A 247 27.94 -49.27 -10.32
C SER A 247 27.48 -50.53 -11.08
N HIS A 248 28.15 -50.80 -12.21
CA HIS A 248 28.26 -52.09 -12.92
C HIS A 248 26.99 -52.56 -13.68
N ASP A 249 27.01 -53.13 -14.89
CA ASP A 249 28.05 -53.61 -15.80
C ASP A 249 27.45 -53.76 -17.22
N SER A 250 28.31 -53.71 -18.23
CA SER A 250 28.21 -54.38 -19.54
C SER A 250 27.05 -54.10 -20.53
N THR A 251 27.45 -53.45 -21.64
CA THR A 251 27.11 -53.74 -23.06
C THR A 251 25.64 -53.92 -23.47
N SER A 252 25.07 -52.96 -24.22
CA SER A 252 24.79 -53.13 -25.66
C SER A 252 24.15 -51.89 -26.32
N ASN A 253 24.51 -51.72 -27.60
CA ASN A 253 23.80 -51.08 -28.72
C ASN A 253 23.25 -49.64 -28.60
N LYS A 254 24.06 -48.76 -29.21
CA LYS A 254 23.71 -47.49 -29.85
C LYS A 254 22.41 -47.57 -30.68
N ASN A 255 21.43 -46.76 -30.31
CA ASN A 255 20.55 -46.09 -31.26
C ASN A 255 20.56 -44.60 -30.90
N ASP A 256 21.21 -43.82 -31.76
CA ASP A 256 21.41 -42.37 -31.65
C ASP A 256 20.11 -41.60 -31.94
N ASP A 257 19.07 -41.78 -31.12
CA ASP A 257 17.92 -40.87 -31.13
C ASP A 257 18.26 -39.66 -30.26
N LYS A 258 18.96 -38.71 -30.89
CA LYS A 258 19.06 -37.31 -30.45
C LYS A 258 17.67 -36.69 -30.47
N ASN A 259 16.85 -37.04 -29.48
CA ASN A 259 15.64 -36.30 -29.13
C ASN A 259 16.09 -34.94 -28.60
N ASN A 260 16.27 -33.99 -29.53
CA ASN A 260 16.26 -32.56 -29.29
C ASN A 260 14.88 -32.20 -28.71
N SER A 261 14.69 -32.47 -27.43
CA SER A 261 13.62 -31.88 -26.63
C SER A 261 13.93 -30.39 -26.56
N THR A 262 13.48 -29.65 -27.57
CA THR A 262 13.38 -28.21 -27.52
C THR A 262 12.53 -27.88 -26.31
N ASN A 263 13.16 -27.38 -25.25
CA ASN A 263 12.45 -26.93 -24.06
C ASN A 263 11.50 -25.81 -24.49
N ASP A 264 10.21 -26.12 -24.59
CA ASP A 264 9.18 -25.17 -24.95
C ASP A 264 9.13 -24.07 -23.88
N ILE A 265 9.69 -22.90 -24.21
CA ILE A 265 9.55 -21.69 -23.42
C ILE A 265 8.10 -21.24 -23.60
N ILE A 266 7.27 -21.44 -22.57
CA ILE A 266 5.91 -20.88 -22.57
C ILE A 266 6.06 -19.38 -22.23
N PRO A 267 5.80 -18.45 -23.17
CA PRO A 267 5.92 -17.03 -22.90
C PRO A 267 4.84 -16.62 -21.90
N LEU A 268 5.24 -15.96 -20.81
CA LEU A 268 4.28 -15.43 -19.85
C LEU A 268 3.49 -14.28 -20.49
N THR A 269 2.22 -14.52 -20.82
CA THR A 269 1.35 -13.44 -21.33
C THR A 269 1.05 -12.44 -20.21
N ILE A 270 1.50 -11.20 -20.40
CA ILE A 270 1.24 -10.07 -19.49
C ILE A 270 -0.20 -9.57 -19.74
N PRO A 271 -1.09 -9.58 -18.73
CA PRO A 271 -2.45 -9.06 -18.87
C PRO A 271 -2.48 -7.59 -19.32
N SER A 272 -3.40 -7.24 -20.23
CA SER A 272 -3.72 -5.84 -20.55
C SER A 272 -4.44 -5.18 -19.38
N GLN A 273 -4.34 -3.86 -19.20
CA GLN A 273 -5.17 -3.16 -18.20
C GLN A 273 -6.66 -3.17 -18.54
N ASN A 274 -7.01 -3.43 -19.81
CA ASN A 274 -8.38 -3.69 -20.24
C ASN A 274 -8.93 -4.97 -19.58
N GLU A 275 -8.05 -5.94 -19.29
CA GLU A 275 -8.44 -7.20 -18.70
C GLU A 275 -8.79 -7.03 -17.21
N SER A 276 -10.01 -7.41 -16.82
CA SER A 276 -10.42 -7.42 -15.42
C SER A 276 -9.48 -8.32 -14.60
N GLY A 277 -8.97 -7.75 -13.53
CA GLY A 277 -7.99 -8.34 -12.63
C GLY A 277 -6.62 -8.59 -13.19
N SER A 278 -6.19 -7.78 -14.15
CA SER A 278 -4.87 -7.84 -14.75
C SER A 278 -3.73 -7.97 -13.73
N VAL A 279 -3.73 -7.19 -12.64
CA VAL A 279 -2.68 -7.27 -11.62
C VAL A 279 -2.71 -8.59 -10.87
N LEU A 280 -3.89 -9.00 -10.37
CA LEU A 280 -4.02 -10.27 -9.63
C LEU A 280 -3.69 -11.48 -10.50
N LYS A 281 -4.19 -11.50 -11.74
CA LYS A 281 -3.90 -12.57 -12.70
C LYS A 281 -2.41 -12.68 -12.96
N TRP A 282 -1.70 -11.55 -13.06
CA TRP A 282 -0.26 -11.59 -13.24
C TRP A 282 0.48 -12.07 -11.99
N LEU A 283 0.08 -11.63 -10.79
CA LEU A 283 0.60 -12.16 -9.53
C LEU A 283 0.41 -13.67 -9.42
N GLN A 284 -0.79 -14.17 -9.67
CA GLN A 284 -1.11 -15.60 -9.63
C GLN A 284 -0.32 -16.41 -10.66
N ARG A 285 -0.10 -15.87 -11.86
CA ARG A 285 0.71 -16.54 -12.89
C ARG A 285 2.20 -16.53 -12.55
N THR A 286 2.70 -15.51 -11.87
CA THR A 286 4.14 -15.34 -11.61
C THR A 286 4.61 -15.97 -10.30
N GLN A 287 3.77 -15.99 -9.27
CA GLN A 287 4.11 -16.51 -7.95
C GLN A 287 4.64 -17.96 -7.93
N PRO A 288 4.01 -18.95 -8.62
CA PRO A 288 4.46 -20.34 -8.58
C PRO A 288 5.92 -20.50 -9.01
N TYR A 289 6.33 -19.70 -10.00
CA TYR A 289 7.65 -19.78 -10.61
C TYR A 289 8.73 -18.99 -9.88
N ALA A 290 8.34 -18.09 -8.98
CA ALA A 290 9.30 -17.37 -8.15
C ALA A 290 10.20 -18.38 -7.41
N SER A 291 9.62 -19.52 -6.95
CA SER A 291 10.30 -20.65 -6.28
C SER A 291 11.56 -21.12 -7.03
N ILE A 292 11.43 -21.39 -8.33
CA ILE A 292 12.44 -21.99 -9.21
C ILE A 292 13.51 -20.96 -9.59
N ALA A 293 13.12 -19.72 -9.89
CA ALA A 293 13.98 -18.74 -10.54
C ALA A 293 14.74 -17.82 -9.55
N ALA A 294 14.56 -17.96 -8.24
CA ALA A 294 15.23 -17.13 -7.23
C ALA A 294 16.76 -17.32 -7.13
N ARG A 295 17.33 -18.35 -7.77
CA ARG A 295 18.78 -18.56 -7.76
C ARG A 295 19.55 -17.59 -8.67
N THR A 296 18.89 -16.96 -9.64
CA THR A 296 19.59 -16.25 -10.72
C THR A 296 19.22 -14.76 -10.87
N SER A 297 18.13 -14.29 -10.25
CA SER A 297 17.66 -12.91 -10.44
C SER A 297 17.03 -12.31 -9.17
N PRO A 298 17.43 -11.09 -8.75
CA PRO A 298 16.80 -10.34 -7.65
C PRO A 298 15.29 -10.16 -7.81
N HIS A 299 14.79 -10.16 -9.05
CA HIS A 299 13.38 -9.97 -9.37
C HIS A 299 12.48 -11.10 -8.84
N ASN A 300 12.97 -12.33 -8.91
CA ASN A 300 12.22 -13.49 -8.44
C ASN A 300 12.14 -13.53 -6.91
N VAL A 301 13.08 -12.86 -6.22
CA VAL A 301 13.04 -12.70 -4.78
C VAL A 301 11.90 -11.76 -4.36
N LEU A 302 11.57 -10.74 -5.17
CA LEU A 302 10.45 -9.83 -4.90
C LEU A 302 9.10 -10.56 -4.89
N LEU A 303 8.83 -11.35 -5.93
CA LEU A 303 7.56 -12.05 -6.08
C LEU A 303 7.36 -13.18 -5.07
N LYS A 304 8.45 -13.67 -4.47
CA LYS A 304 8.38 -14.58 -3.32
C LYS A 304 7.96 -13.87 -2.06
N GLN A 305 8.14 -12.57 -1.90
CA GLN A 305 7.87 -11.93 -0.63
C GLN A 305 6.37 -11.77 -0.40
N PRO A 306 5.92 -11.82 0.86
CA PRO A 306 4.54 -11.45 1.19
C PRO A 306 4.29 -9.95 1.04
N CYS A 307 5.34 -9.14 0.89
CA CYS A 307 5.25 -7.72 0.55
C CYS A 307 5.91 -7.47 -0.80
N ILE A 308 5.15 -6.96 -1.76
CA ILE A 308 5.68 -6.51 -3.05
C ILE A 308 5.72 -4.97 -3.02
N PRO A 309 6.91 -4.33 -3.04
CA PRO A 309 7.01 -2.89 -3.07
C PRO A 309 6.52 -2.32 -4.41
N LEU A 310 5.90 -1.14 -4.41
CA LEU A 310 5.53 -0.40 -5.61
C LEU A 310 6.28 0.92 -5.62
N THR A 311 7.03 1.17 -6.70
CA THR A 311 7.63 2.49 -6.93
C THR A 311 6.56 3.46 -7.37
N SER A 312 6.63 4.69 -6.85
CA SER A 312 5.70 5.75 -7.21
C SER A 312 6.20 6.53 -8.43
N LYS A 313 5.34 6.68 -9.45
CA LYS A 313 5.48 7.69 -10.50
C LYS A 313 4.58 8.87 -10.18
N GLN A 314 5.15 10.06 -10.03
CA GLN A 314 4.39 11.26 -9.71
C GLN A 314 3.98 11.98 -11.01
N PHE A 315 2.68 12.03 -11.25
CA PHE A 315 2.10 12.73 -12.39
C PHE A 315 1.89 14.20 -12.05
N GLY A 316 2.27 15.07 -12.99
CA GLY A 316 2.16 16.51 -12.85
C GLY A 316 0.76 17.03 -13.15
N THR A 317 0.59 18.33 -12.98
CA THR A 317 -0.65 19.10 -13.24
C THR A 317 -0.71 19.63 -14.68
N TYR A 318 0.08 19.07 -15.60
CA TYR A 318 0.11 19.53 -16.99
C TYR A 318 -0.93 18.79 -17.84
N GLU A 319 -1.89 19.55 -18.39
CA GLU A 319 -2.85 19.04 -19.36
C GLU A 319 -2.35 19.22 -20.78
N ARG A 320 -2.60 18.22 -21.63
CA ARG A 320 -2.34 18.33 -23.07
C ARG A 320 -3.29 19.37 -23.67
N LYS A 321 -2.75 20.50 -24.14
CA LYS A 321 -3.52 21.57 -24.79
C LYS A 321 -4.15 21.14 -26.13
N ASP A 322 -3.58 20.13 -26.79
CA ASP A 322 -4.03 19.67 -28.11
C ASP A 322 -5.14 18.61 -28.02
N ALA A 323 -6.29 18.99 -27.47
CA ALA A 323 -7.48 18.12 -27.38
C ALA A 323 -7.92 17.57 -28.75
N ASN A 324 -7.62 18.29 -29.85
CA ASN A 324 -7.96 17.89 -31.21
C ASN A 324 -7.13 16.72 -31.74
N SER A 325 -5.84 16.62 -31.38
CA SER A 325 -5.00 15.48 -31.78
C SER A 325 -5.47 14.18 -31.11
N LEU A 326 -5.97 14.27 -29.88
CA LEU A 326 -6.40 13.11 -29.10
C LEU A 326 -7.71 12.49 -29.60
N LYS A 327 -8.61 13.29 -30.19
CA LYS A 327 -9.86 12.77 -30.77
C LYS A 327 -9.59 11.78 -31.90
N ASN A 328 -8.54 12.01 -32.68
CA ASN A 328 -8.19 11.15 -33.82
C ASN A 328 -7.56 9.83 -33.36
N ASP A 329 -6.70 9.85 -32.35
CA ASP A 329 -6.05 8.63 -31.83
C ASP A 329 -7.05 7.66 -31.18
N LEU A 330 -8.13 8.18 -30.60
CA LEU A 330 -9.14 7.39 -29.89
C LEU A 330 -10.20 6.80 -30.81
N ASN A 331 -10.55 7.47 -31.90
CA ASN A 331 -11.63 7.01 -32.78
C ASN A 331 -11.24 5.78 -33.61
N ASN A 332 -9.94 5.49 -33.79
CA ASN A 332 -9.51 4.47 -34.73
C ASN A 332 -9.44 3.04 -34.16
N ASN A 333 -9.52 2.84 -32.83
CA ASN A 333 -9.28 1.52 -32.21
C ASN A 333 -10.18 1.17 -31.01
N ARG A 334 -11.31 1.87 -30.79
CA ARG A 334 -12.17 1.66 -29.61
C ARG A 334 -13.26 0.62 -29.84
N SER A 335 -13.59 -0.11 -28.77
CA SER A 335 -14.69 -1.08 -28.79
C SER A 335 -16.03 -0.38 -29.01
N SER A 336 -16.96 -1.05 -29.69
CA SER A 336 -18.32 -0.54 -29.92
C SER A 336 -19.08 -0.27 -28.62
N ALA A 337 -18.83 -1.08 -27.58
CA ALA A 337 -19.39 -0.90 -26.24
C ALA A 337 -18.96 0.45 -25.63
N PHE A 338 -17.67 0.78 -25.74
CA PHE A 338 -17.17 2.05 -25.23
C PHE A 338 -17.70 3.25 -26.03
N ALA A 339 -17.76 3.15 -27.36
CA ALA A 339 -18.39 4.19 -28.18
C ALA A 339 -19.86 4.42 -27.78
N SER A 340 -20.61 3.36 -27.48
CA SER A 340 -22.00 3.45 -27.01
C SER A 340 -22.13 4.16 -25.66
N PHE A 341 -21.18 3.94 -24.74
CA PHE A 341 -21.15 4.59 -23.43
C PHE A 341 -21.02 6.12 -23.55
N TRP A 342 -20.14 6.60 -24.43
CA TRP A 342 -20.01 8.05 -24.68
C TRP A 342 -21.16 8.62 -25.51
N ASN A 343 -21.63 7.91 -26.53
CA ASN A 343 -22.70 8.41 -27.40
C ASN A 343 -24.08 8.43 -26.72
N SER A 344 -24.35 7.51 -25.79
CA SER A 344 -25.58 7.50 -24.98
C SER A 344 -25.59 8.57 -23.87
N SER A 345 -24.46 9.26 -23.68
CA SER A 345 -24.33 10.35 -22.72
C SER A 345 -24.71 11.70 -23.34
N SER A 346 -25.80 11.76 -24.09
CA SER A 346 -26.39 12.99 -24.65
C SER A 346 -26.78 14.04 -23.59
N SER A 347 -26.65 13.70 -22.31
CA SER A 347 -26.72 14.60 -21.15
C SER A 347 -25.32 14.76 -20.51
N SER A 348 -24.46 15.50 -21.21
CA SER A 348 -23.36 16.39 -20.76
C SER A 348 -22.50 16.14 -19.51
N THR A 349 -22.52 15.00 -18.80
CA THR A 349 -21.95 14.96 -17.43
C THR A 349 -20.56 14.35 -17.29
N MET A 350 -20.12 13.47 -18.19
CA MET A 350 -18.76 12.89 -18.10
C MET A 350 -17.93 13.30 -19.31
N GLN A 351 -16.72 13.75 -19.05
CA GLN A 351 -15.68 14.10 -20.01
C GLN A 351 -14.39 13.38 -19.62
N ARG A 352 -13.47 13.26 -20.57
CA ARG A 352 -12.15 12.65 -20.31
C ARG A 352 -11.40 13.38 -19.19
N GLN A 353 -11.57 14.69 -19.12
CA GLN A 353 -10.93 15.60 -18.16
C GLN A 353 -11.43 15.40 -16.73
N ASP A 354 -12.50 14.63 -16.54
CA ASP A 354 -13.03 14.32 -15.21
C ASP A 354 -12.29 13.13 -14.57
N PHE A 355 -11.49 12.39 -15.35
CA PHE A 355 -10.70 11.25 -14.89
C PHE A 355 -9.23 11.64 -14.76
N LEU A 356 -8.65 11.53 -13.56
CA LEU A 356 -7.23 11.75 -13.30
C LEU A 356 -6.34 10.92 -14.23
N THR A 357 -6.66 9.63 -14.37
CA THR A 357 -5.87 8.69 -15.19
C THR A 357 -5.89 9.00 -16.68
N LEU A 358 -6.87 9.78 -17.14
CA LEU A 358 -7.03 10.18 -18.53
C LEU A 358 -6.62 11.63 -18.81
N ARG A 359 -6.70 12.49 -17.79
CA ARG A 359 -6.36 13.91 -17.81
C ARG A 359 -4.85 14.12 -17.68
N TRP A 360 -4.23 13.48 -16.70
CA TRP A 360 -2.81 13.65 -16.37
C TRP A 360 -2.01 12.49 -16.95
N GLN A 361 -1.29 12.72 -18.04
CA GLN A 361 -0.56 11.64 -18.74
C GLN A 361 0.96 11.83 -18.74
N TYR A 362 1.41 12.94 -18.15
CA TYR A 362 2.82 13.31 -18.12
C TYR A 362 3.33 13.20 -16.69
N TRP A 363 4.49 12.60 -16.55
CA TRP A 363 5.24 12.53 -15.32
C TRP A 363 6.65 13.07 -15.54
N GLY A 364 7.25 13.53 -14.45
CA GLY A 364 8.55 14.20 -14.48
C GLY A 364 9.70 13.23 -14.59
N HIS A 365 10.77 13.62 -15.28
CA HIS A 365 12.04 12.92 -15.16
C HIS A 365 12.49 12.90 -13.69
N GLU A 366 13.09 11.79 -13.25
CA GLU A 366 13.72 11.62 -11.93
C GLU A 366 14.92 12.59 -11.87
N LEU A 367 14.67 13.90 -11.70
CA LEU A 367 15.64 14.94 -12.08
C LEU A 367 16.83 15.09 -11.13
N HIS A 368 16.99 14.27 -10.10
CA HIS A 368 18.20 14.29 -9.27
C HIS A 368 18.43 12.94 -8.60
N GLU A 369 19.70 12.51 -8.51
CA GLU A 369 20.17 11.36 -7.69
C GLU A 369 19.72 11.42 -6.22
N GLN A 370 19.26 12.58 -5.74
CA GLN A 370 18.67 12.76 -4.41
C GLN A 370 17.21 12.29 -4.33
N ASN A 371 16.51 12.18 -5.46
CA ASN A 371 15.22 11.51 -5.60
C ASN A 371 15.45 10.01 -5.81
N LYS A 372 16.04 9.35 -4.81
CA LYS A 372 16.05 7.89 -4.77
C LYS A 372 14.60 7.41 -4.93
N PRO A 373 14.33 6.42 -5.79
CA PRO A 373 12.99 5.91 -6.00
C PRO A 373 12.39 5.53 -4.65
N LYS A 374 11.33 6.26 -4.27
CA LYS A 374 10.65 6.05 -3.01
C LYS A 374 9.60 4.97 -3.25
N VAL A 375 9.78 3.82 -2.63
CA VAL A 375 8.70 2.87 -2.44
C VAL A 375 7.65 3.58 -1.59
N ARG A 376 6.46 3.80 -2.18
CA ARG A 376 5.38 4.49 -1.47
C ARG A 376 4.35 3.53 -0.91
N THR A 377 4.11 2.42 -1.59
CA THR A 377 3.13 1.44 -1.11
C THR A 377 3.62 0.03 -1.38
N HIS A 378 2.88 -0.93 -0.87
CA HIS A 378 3.11 -2.36 -1.00
C HIS A 378 1.81 -3.07 -1.33
N LEU A 379 1.89 -4.11 -2.16
CA LEU A 379 0.90 -5.18 -2.18
C LEU A 379 1.28 -6.17 -1.08
N LEU A 380 0.33 -6.51 -0.22
CA LEU A 380 0.54 -7.34 0.96
C LEU A 380 -0.27 -8.61 0.81
N ASP A 381 0.38 -9.77 0.78
CA ASP A 381 -0.28 -11.05 0.91
C ASP A 381 -0.44 -11.39 2.39
N LEU A 382 -1.55 -10.95 2.98
CA LEU A 382 -1.82 -11.12 4.40
C LEU A 382 -1.91 -12.59 4.79
N SER A 383 -2.27 -13.51 3.88
CA SER A 383 -2.32 -14.94 4.18
C SER A 383 -0.97 -15.47 4.67
N ARG A 384 0.12 -14.86 4.19
CA ARG A 384 1.51 -15.25 4.46
C ARG A 384 2.18 -14.41 5.56
N ILE A 385 1.51 -13.41 6.11
CA ILE A 385 2.01 -12.57 7.20
C ILE A 385 1.37 -13.04 8.52
N PRO A 386 2.16 -13.51 9.50
CA PRO A 386 1.60 -13.89 10.80
C PRO A 386 1.06 -12.67 11.55
N VAL A 387 -0.03 -12.85 12.30
CA VAL A 387 -0.75 -11.76 13.01
C VAL A 387 0.17 -11.01 13.98
N SER A 388 1.14 -11.70 14.59
CA SER A 388 2.13 -11.13 15.50
C SER A 388 3.03 -10.06 14.86
N PHE A 389 3.17 -10.05 13.54
CA PHE A 389 3.93 -9.05 12.79
C PHE A 389 3.09 -7.85 12.33
N LEU A 390 1.77 -7.95 12.41
CA LEU A 390 0.87 -6.84 12.12
C LEU A 390 0.76 -5.92 13.34
N HIS A 391 1.69 -4.96 13.40
CA HIS A 391 1.67 -3.92 14.42
C HIS A 391 0.38 -3.11 14.35
N TRP A 392 -0.04 -2.57 15.48
CA TRP A 392 -1.22 -1.68 15.56
C TRP A 392 -0.95 -0.29 14.97
N LYS A 393 0.32 0.10 14.83
CA LYS A 393 0.78 1.28 14.10
C LYS A 393 1.62 0.84 12.91
N VAL A 394 1.20 1.22 11.72
CA VAL A 394 1.81 0.80 10.47
C VAL A 394 2.07 2.00 9.58
N ASP A 395 3.31 2.17 9.12
CA ASP A 395 3.66 3.17 8.12
C ASP A 395 3.27 2.65 6.73
N SER A 396 2.56 3.44 5.90
CA SER A 396 2.15 3.00 4.55
C SER A 396 3.36 2.67 3.67
N HIS A 397 4.50 3.34 3.88
CA HIS A 397 5.74 3.10 3.18
C HIS A 397 6.54 1.93 3.76
N ARG A 398 6.22 1.47 4.97
CA ARG A 398 6.88 0.34 5.66
C ARG A 398 5.85 -0.46 6.45
N PRO A 399 4.96 -1.19 5.76
CA PRO A 399 3.80 -1.78 6.39
C PRO A 399 4.17 -2.82 7.46
N ILE A 400 5.29 -3.52 7.24
CA ILE A 400 5.85 -4.49 8.17
C ILE A 400 7.27 -3.99 8.52
N PRO A 401 7.49 -3.44 9.73
CA PRO A 401 8.77 -2.85 10.10
C PRO A 401 9.88 -3.88 10.32
N ARG A 402 9.54 -5.17 10.49
CA ARG A 402 10.56 -6.22 10.63
C ARG A 402 11.06 -6.65 9.25
N TYR A 403 12.36 -6.46 9.07
CA TYR A 403 13.09 -6.65 7.83
C TYR A 403 13.14 -8.12 7.35
N ASP A 404 12.83 -9.09 8.19
CA ASP A 404 12.82 -10.51 7.85
C ASP A 404 11.65 -10.90 6.94
N ILE A 405 10.51 -10.21 7.04
CA ILE A 405 9.30 -10.53 6.25
C ILE A 405 9.24 -9.70 4.97
N CYS A 406 9.55 -8.41 5.08
CA CYS A 406 9.48 -7.45 3.98
C CYS A 406 10.81 -6.69 3.86
N PRO A 407 11.89 -7.39 3.46
CA PRO A 407 13.25 -6.83 3.46
C PRO A 407 13.44 -5.70 2.44
N ILE A 408 12.69 -5.71 1.33
CA ILE A 408 12.91 -4.79 0.23
C ILE A 408 12.12 -3.49 0.47
N GLN A 409 12.83 -2.48 0.98
CA GLN A 409 12.27 -1.15 1.23
C GLN A 409 12.55 -0.14 0.13
N VAL A 410 13.53 -0.44 -0.74
CA VAL A 410 13.93 0.44 -1.85
C VAL A 410 14.18 -0.43 -3.06
N ILE A 411 13.52 -0.09 -4.16
CA ILE A 411 13.72 -0.71 -5.46
C ILE A 411 13.59 0.38 -6.51
N HIS A 412 14.44 0.32 -7.54
CA HIS A 412 14.34 1.26 -8.66
C HIS A 412 13.16 0.88 -9.56
N GLU A 413 12.51 1.88 -10.16
CA GLU A 413 11.37 1.64 -11.05
C GLU A 413 11.74 0.75 -12.23
N ARG A 414 12.95 0.91 -12.80
CA ARG A 414 13.50 0.04 -13.86
C ARG A 414 13.62 -1.43 -13.46
N ASP A 415 13.59 -1.68 -12.16
CA ASP A 415 13.72 -2.99 -11.54
C ASP A 415 12.39 -3.42 -10.89
N ASN A 416 11.35 -2.58 -10.89
CA ASN A 416 10.08 -2.89 -10.25
C ASN A 416 9.01 -3.29 -11.27
N MET A 417 8.49 -4.50 -11.10
CA MET A 417 7.39 -5.06 -11.87
C MET A 417 6.06 -4.32 -11.68
N PHE A 418 5.88 -3.66 -10.55
CA PHE A 418 4.68 -2.91 -10.21
C PHE A 418 5.02 -1.46 -9.93
N VAL A 419 4.11 -0.57 -10.31
CA VAL A 419 4.22 0.86 -10.04
C VAL A 419 2.90 1.36 -9.46
N VAL A 420 2.98 2.46 -8.73
CA VAL A 420 1.82 3.29 -8.42
C VAL A 420 1.94 4.59 -9.19
N HIS A 421 0.88 4.94 -9.90
CA HIS A 421 0.72 6.29 -10.42
C HIS A 421 0.11 7.15 -9.33
N HIS A 422 0.84 8.17 -8.90
CA HIS A 422 0.42 9.16 -7.92
C HIS A 422 0.05 10.46 -8.63
N TYR A 423 -1.23 10.81 -8.61
CA TYR A 423 -1.76 11.99 -9.29
C TYR A 423 -1.88 13.15 -8.32
N ALA A 424 -1.01 14.15 -8.43
CA ALA A 424 -0.99 15.29 -7.52
C ALA A 424 -2.31 16.12 -7.51
N GLY A 425 -3.15 15.98 -8.54
CA GLY A 425 -4.40 16.70 -8.70
C GLY A 425 -4.23 17.97 -9.53
N THR A 426 -5.05 18.99 -9.27
CA THR A 426 -4.94 20.29 -9.94
C THR A 426 -3.94 21.20 -9.24
N THR A 427 -3.40 22.19 -9.96
CA THR A 427 -2.51 23.21 -9.38
C THR A 427 -3.21 23.99 -8.25
N GLU A 428 -4.51 24.22 -8.35
CA GLU A 428 -5.32 24.87 -7.31
C GLU A 428 -5.32 24.05 -6.02
N ARG A 429 -5.48 22.72 -6.10
CA ARG A 429 -5.42 21.81 -4.95
C ARG A 429 -4.06 21.90 -4.26
N LEU A 430 -2.98 21.86 -5.04
CA LEU A 430 -1.62 21.99 -4.52
C LEU A 430 -1.41 23.33 -3.80
N LYS A 431 -1.96 24.42 -4.33
CA LYS A 431 -1.90 25.76 -3.72
C LYS A 431 -2.79 25.87 -2.47
N TYR A 432 -3.95 25.21 -2.44
CA TYR A 432 -4.91 25.31 -1.34
C TYR A 432 -4.42 24.59 -0.07
N GLY A 433 -3.64 23.51 -0.23
CA GLY A 433 -2.96 22.87 0.89
C GLY A 433 -2.02 23.82 1.66
N ASP A 434 -1.42 24.78 0.95
CA ASP A 434 -0.40 25.71 1.47
C ASP A 434 -0.98 26.98 2.12
N THR A 435 -2.22 27.35 1.81
CA THR A 435 -2.80 28.58 2.38
C THR A 435 -3.32 28.40 3.79
N LYS A 436 -3.73 27.18 4.18
CA LYS A 436 -4.14 26.86 5.56
C LYS A 436 -2.96 26.83 6.54
N THR A 437 -1.72 26.76 6.07
CA THR A 437 -0.52 26.64 6.91
C THR A 437 0.14 27.98 7.28
N LYS A 438 -0.21 29.08 6.58
CA LYS A 438 0.42 30.41 6.73
C LYS A 438 -0.08 31.23 7.93
N LYS A 439 -0.06 30.69 9.14
CA LYS A 439 -0.29 31.49 10.36
C LYS A 439 0.98 32.01 11.03
N ASN A 440 2.18 31.59 10.60
CA ASN A 440 3.42 32.16 11.09
C ASN A 440 4.40 32.46 9.94
N PRO A 441 4.59 33.74 9.54
CA PRO A 441 5.51 34.10 8.46
C PRO A 441 7.00 33.89 8.79
N ASP A 442 7.33 33.64 10.07
CA ASP A 442 8.71 33.46 10.53
C ASP A 442 9.19 31.99 10.51
N GLU A 443 8.32 31.03 10.22
CA GLU A 443 8.64 29.60 10.21
C GLU A 443 8.85 29.11 8.76
N LEU A 444 10.04 29.39 8.23
CA LEU A 444 10.42 29.31 6.81
C LEU A 444 10.56 27.88 6.25
N ASP A 445 10.44 26.83 7.07
CA ASP A 445 10.82 25.47 6.67
C ASP A 445 9.74 24.74 5.84
N ASP A 446 8.44 25.03 6.01
CA ASP A 446 7.36 24.31 5.27
C ASP A 446 7.02 24.94 3.90
N ILE A 447 7.55 26.14 3.62
CA ILE A 447 7.48 26.79 2.30
C ILE A 447 8.18 25.95 1.23
N THR A 448 9.06 25.02 1.61
CA THR A 448 9.84 24.21 0.67
C THR A 448 9.00 23.23 -0.13
N ALA A 449 7.96 22.57 0.41
CA ALA A 449 7.22 21.55 -0.34
C ALA A 449 6.38 22.15 -1.47
N THR A 450 5.62 23.20 -1.18
CA THR A 450 4.79 23.91 -2.18
C THR A 450 5.67 24.69 -3.16
N THR A 451 6.72 25.35 -2.69
CA THR A 451 7.68 26.04 -3.57
C THR A 451 8.41 25.04 -4.45
N GLN A 452 8.72 23.85 -3.94
CA GLN A 452 9.32 22.77 -4.73
C GLN A 452 8.32 22.21 -5.75
N LEU A 453 7.05 21.99 -5.40
CA LEU A 453 6.03 21.53 -6.35
C LEU A 453 5.72 22.57 -7.43
N ILE A 454 5.64 23.86 -7.07
CA ILE A 454 5.49 24.96 -8.04
C ILE A 454 6.76 25.09 -8.89
N ARG A 455 7.93 24.88 -8.31
CA ARG A 455 9.20 24.88 -9.04
C ARG A 455 9.28 23.67 -9.97
N GLU A 456 8.84 22.49 -9.54
CA GLU A 456 8.72 21.28 -10.35
C GLU A 456 7.69 21.46 -11.46
N GLU A 457 6.56 22.12 -11.19
CA GLU A 457 5.57 22.47 -12.23
C GLU A 457 6.17 23.42 -13.28
N ARG A 458 6.90 24.44 -12.85
CA ARG A 458 7.63 25.34 -13.77
C ARG A 458 8.72 24.62 -14.54
N LEU A 459 9.51 23.79 -13.85
CA LEU A 459 10.54 22.97 -14.49
C LEU A 459 9.90 21.99 -15.47
N HIS A 460 8.76 21.38 -15.15
CA HIS A 460 8.00 20.52 -16.06
C HIS A 460 7.50 21.27 -17.26
N GLN A 461 6.99 22.49 -17.08
CA GLN A 461 6.58 23.37 -18.18
C GLN A 461 7.76 23.75 -19.09
N ASP A 462 8.94 23.95 -18.52
CA ASP A 462 10.15 24.30 -19.26
C ASP A 462 10.84 23.06 -19.88
N THR A 463 10.64 21.88 -19.30
CA THR A 463 11.20 20.59 -19.75
C THR A 463 10.16 19.68 -20.43
N ILE A 464 9.01 20.21 -20.88
CA ILE A 464 7.98 19.43 -21.59
C ILE A 464 8.59 18.60 -22.74
N HIS A 465 9.67 19.07 -23.36
CA HIS A 465 10.40 18.36 -24.40
C HIS A 465 11.06 17.03 -23.96
N ASN A 466 11.22 16.78 -22.66
CA ASN A 466 11.78 15.56 -22.06
C ASN A 466 10.76 14.77 -21.23
N THR A 467 9.47 15.12 -21.28
CA THR A 467 8.44 14.41 -20.51
C THR A 467 8.16 13.04 -21.11
N PHE A 468 8.23 11.99 -20.28
CA PHE A 468 7.82 10.66 -20.68
C PHE A 468 6.29 10.61 -20.70
N TRP A 469 5.74 10.48 -21.90
CA TRP A 469 4.33 10.16 -22.07
C TRP A 469 4.12 8.72 -21.64
N GLU A 470 3.40 8.51 -20.53
CA GLU A 470 2.96 7.17 -20.16
C GLU A 470 1.87 6.80 -21.17
N GLY A 471 2.17 5.88 -22.08
CA GLY A 471 1.36 5.65 -23.27
C GLY A 471 -0.08 5.19 -23.01
N ASN A 472 -0.72 4.62 -24.03
CA ASN A 472 -2.13 4.18 -23.97
C ASN A 472 -2.42 3.03 -22.97
N THR A 473 -1.48 2.67 -22.09
CA THR A 473 -1.59 1.54 -21.17
C THR A 473 -2.60 1.79 -20.06
N VAL A 474 -2.56 2.97 -19.41
CA VAL A 474 -3.51 3.27 -18.31
C VAL A 474 -4.93 3.44 -18.83
N PRO A 475 -5.18 4.28 -19.86
CA PRO A 475 -6.55 4.55 -20.32
C PRO A 475 -7.39 3.33 -20.70
N GLN A 476 -6.76 2.18 -20.99
CA GLN A 476 -7.42 0.92 -21.33
C GLN A 476 -8.32 0.38 -20.21
N TRP A 477 -8.07 0.75 -18.94
CA TRP A 477 -8.87 0.25 -17.82
C TRP A 477 -10.36 0.62 -17.95
N LEU A 478 -10.66 1.82 -18.48
CA LEU A 478 -12.03 2.32 -18.54
C LEU A 478 -12.85 1.56 -19.57
N ASP A 479 -12.26 1.24 -20.72
CA ASP A 479 -12.89 0.41 -21.75
C ASP A 479 -13.28 -0.95 -21.16
N GLY A 480 -12.38 -1.56 -20.39
CA GLY A 480 -12.60 -2.87 -19.77
C GLY A 480 -13.56 -2.84 -18.62
N PHE A 481 -13.54 -1.77 -17.84
CA PHE A 481 -14.51 -1.54 -16.79
C PHE A 481 -15.91 -1.46 -17.39
N VAL A 482 -16.12 -0.63 -18.40
CA VAL A 482 -17.41 -0.49 -19.11
C VAL A 482 -17.87 -1.82 -19.70
N GLU A 483 -16.96 -2.58 -20.31
CA GLU A 483 -17.27 -3.92 -20.84
C GLU A 483 -17.69 -4.88 -19.72
N SER A 484 -17.01 -4.83 -18.56
CA SER A 484 -17.25 -5.76 -17.46
C SER A 484 -18.55 -5.51 -16.69
N VAL A 485 -18.97 -4.26 -16.50
CA VAL A 485 -20.20 -3.91 -15.75
C VAL A 485 -21.38 -3.59 -16.66
N GLY A 486 -21.13 -3.29 -17.94
CA GLY A 486 -22.12 -2.82 -18.90
C GLY A 486 -22.27 -1.28 -18.89
N PRO A 487 -22.64 -0.66 -20.03
CA PRO A 487 -22.63 0.81 -20.16
C PRO A 487 -23.55 1.55 -19.19
N GLN A 488 -24.75 1.02 -18.94
CA GLN A 488 -25.73 1.65 -18.04
C GLN A 488 -25.24 1.65 -16.60
N GLU A 489 -24.69 0.52 -16.14
CA GLU A 489 -24.17 0.40 -14.79
C GLU A 489 -22.87 1.19 -14.61
N ALA A 490 -22.00 1.21 -15.62
CA ALA A 490 -20.81 2.06 -15.62
C ALA A 490 -21.19 3.53 -15.44
N LYS A 491 -22.26 3.99 -16.12
CA LYS A 491 -22.75 5.36 -16.01
C LYS A 491 -23.22 5.69 -14.59
N ARG A 492 -23.96 4.76 -13.97
CA ARG A 492 -24.42 4.90 -12.58
C ARG A 492 -23.25 4.93 -11.59
N LEU A 493 -22.29 4.01 -11.74
CA LEU A 493 -21.15 3.90 -10.84
C LEU A 493 -20.18 5.09 -10.95
N LEU A 494 -20.02 5.64 -12.15
CA LEU A 494 -19.15 6.79 -12.45
C LEU A 494 -19.86 8.14 -12.32
N GLU A 495 -21.09 8.18 -11.80
CA GLU A 495 -21.84 9.42 -11.61
C GLU A 495 -21.05 10.43 -10.77
N GLY A 496 -20.84 11.62 -11.34
CA GLY A 496 -20.11 12.72 -10.71
C GLY A 496 -18.61 12.49 -10.53
N VAL A 497 -18.00 11.58 -11.30
CA VAL A 497 -16.53 11.45 -11.36
C VAL A 497 -15.86 12.79 -11.63
N GLY A 498 -14.74 13.08 -10.95
CA GLY A 498 -13.98 14.31 -11.18
C GLY A 498 -14.60 15.59 -10.61
N HIS A 499 -15.80 15.52 -10.03
CA HIS A 499 -16.50 16.65 -9.44
C HIS A 499 -16.59 16.53 -7.91
N LEU A 500 -16.64 17.66 -7.22
CA LEU A 500 -16.94 17.71 -5.79
C LEU A 500 -18.45 17.44 -5.60
N GLN A 501 -18.79 16.46 -4.76
CA GLN A 501 -20.18 16.10 -4.42
C GLN A 501 -20.61 16.67 -3.08
#